data_AF-A0A7Y1T3K6-F1
#
_entry.id   AF-A0A7Y1T3K6-F1
#
_cell.length_a   1.000
_cell.length_b   1.000
_cell.length_c   1.000
_cell.angle_alpha   90.00
_cell.angle_beta   90.00
_cell.angle_gamma   90.00
#
_symmetry.space_group_name_H-M   'P 1'
#
loop_
_entity.id
_entity.type
_entity.pdbx_description
1 polymer ?
#
loop_
_entity_poly.entity_id
_entity_poly.type
_entity_poly.pdbx_seq_one_letter_code
_entity_poly.pdbx_strand_id
1 'polypeptide(L)'
;YKAVLSYGDITSETMIEVKSDPRLEVSTKNIDEVYDSLKELEQWQQIAADAVKQLVENKSIAEKFKKDLSTLDKEAYKDQIKASKDVIKSINELLDIYFGKQDDRQGITRNREVTPLQRLGLAGNYVSNSQNGLTSTETTLINHAKKALNDVLTKTNTFFNEDWSAYHDTMKDLQMNPFKVVKSFKVD
;
A
#
# COMPACT_ATOMS: atom_id res chain seq x y z
N TYR A 1 -3.25 34.17 4.12
CA TYR A 1 -4.36 33.80 3.22
C TYR A 1 -5.07 35.06 2.74
N LYS A 2 -5.85 34.99 1.65
CA LYS A 2 -6.65 36.11 1.13
C LYS A 2 -8.12 35.71 1.11
N ALA A 3 -8.97 36.42 1.84
CA ALA A 3 -10.41 36.25 1.75
C ALA A 3 -10.97 37.21 0.71
N VAL A 4 -11.80 36.68 -0.19
CA VAL A 4 -12.41 37.43 -1.29
C VAL A 4 -13.92 37.23 -1.21
N LEU A 5 -14.66 38.33 -1.13
CA LEU A 5 -16.12 38.36 -1.20
C LEU A 5 -16.54 39.03 -2.50
N SER A 6 -17.36 38.34 -3.30
CA SER A 6 -17.86 38.85 -4.57
C SER A 6 -19.38 38.96 -4.56
N TYR A 7 -19.92 40.07 -5.09
CA TYR A 7 -21.35 40.27 -5.34
C TYR A 7 -21.56 41.08 -6.63
N GLY A 8 -22.14 40.45 -7.66
CA GLY A 8 -22.21 41.01 -9.00
C GLY A 8 -20.81 41.29 -9.55
N ASP A 9 -20.57 42.51 -10.01
CA ASP A 9 -19.26 42.96 -10.50
C ASP A 9 -18.36 43.55 -9.40
N ILE A 10 -18.80 43.53 -8.13
CA ILE A 10 -18.07 44.12 -7.01
C ILE A 10 -17.30 43.01 -6.27
N THR A 11 -16.00 43.25 -6.04
CA THR A 11 -15.14 42.36 -5.25
C THR A 11 -14.51 43.13 -4.09
N SER A 12 -14.55 42.52 -2.90
CA SER A 12 -13.89 43.01 -1.69
C SER A 12 -12.89 41.97 -1.20
N GLU A 13 -11.65 42.39 -0.93
CA GLU A 13 -10.58 41.50 -0.50
C GLU A 13 -10.01 41.93 0.85
N THR A 14 -9.62 40.96 1.68
CA THR A 14 -8.85 41.21 2.91
C THR A 14 -7.78 40.15 3.11
N MET A 15 -6.64 40.58 3.68
CA MET A 15 -5.55 39.69 4.02
C MET A 15 -5.78 39.09 5.39
N ILE A 16 -5.71 37.76 5.47
CA ILE A 16 -5.76 37.00 6.71
C ILE A 16 -4.33 36.61 7.08
N GLU A 17 -3.86 37.15 8.20
CA GLU A 17 -2.66 36.70 8.90
C GLU A 17 -3.05 35.57 9.86
N VAL A 18 -2.37 34.43 9.76
CA VAL A 18 -2.60 33.30 10.67
C VAL A 18 -1.52 33.31 11.73
N LYS A 19 -1.94 33.39 13.00
CA LYS A 19 -1.06 33.38 14.17
C LYS A 19 -1.28 32.10 14.97
N SER A 20 -0.26 31.69 15.71
CA SER A 20 -0.35 30.57 16.66
C SER A 20 -1.36 30.85 17.79
N ASP A 21 -1.91 29.80 18.39
CA ASP A 21 -2.81 29.93 19.54
C ASP A 21 -2.09 30.66 20.68
N PRO A 22 -2.58 31.84 21.13
CA PRO A 22 -1.90 32.64 22.14
C PRO A 22 -1.85 31.98 23.53
N ARG A 23 -2.57 30.88 23.74
CA ARG A 23 -2.53 30.09 24.98
C ARG A 23 -1.39 29.08 25.00
N LEU A 24 -0.76 28.82 23.86
CA LEU A 24 0.29 27.83 23.70
C LEU A 24 1.61 28.53 23.35
N GLU A 25 2.64 28.31 24.17
CA GLU A 25 3.98 28.80 23.86
C GLU A 25 4.71 27.81 22.94
N VAL A 26 4.36 27.83 21.65
CA VAL A 26 5.01 27.00 20.64
C VAL A 26 5.98 27.87 19.83
N SER A 27 7.26 27.50 19.85
CA SER A 27 8.26 28.19 19.03
C SER A 27 8.07 27.84 17.54
N THR A 28 8.36 28.79 16.63
CA THR A 28 8.34 28.52 15.18
C THR A 28 9.22 27.33 14.81
N LYS A 29 10.38 27.19 15.47
CA LYS A 29 11.27 26.04 15.31
C LYS A 29 10.56 24.70 15.57
N ASN A 30 9.76 24.62 16.64
CA ASN A 30 9.04 23.39 16.99
C ASN A 30 7.94 23.10 15.95
N ILE A 31 7.28 24.14 15.43
CA ILE A 31 6.26 24.00 14.38
C ILE A 31 6.91 23.45 13.11
N ASP A 32 8.03 24.03 12.69
CA ASP A 32 8.76 23.61 11.48
C ASP A 32 9.26 22.17 11.63
N GLU A 33 9.83 21.81 12.78
CA GLU A 33 10.31 20.46 13.05
C GLU A 33 9.19 19.41 12.99
N VAL A 34 8.02 19.70 13.58
CA VAL A 34 6.84 18.84 13.51
C VAL A 34 6.35 18.73 12.06
N TYR A 35 6.27 19.84 11.34
CA TYR A 35 5.81 19.87 9.95
C TYR A 35 6.70 19.03 9.04
N ASP A 36 8.02 19.23 9.10
CA ASP A 36 9.00 18.50 8.29
C ASP A 36 8.95 17.00 8.57
N SER A 37 8.80 16.63 9.84
CA SER A 37 8.68 15.24 10.27
C SER A 37 7.39 14.58 9.77
N LEU A 38 6.25 15.31 9.82
CA LEU A 38 4.99 14.82 9.24
C LEU A 38 5.10 14.66 7.72
N LYS A 39 5.83 15.55 7.04
CA LYS A 39 6.09 15.41 5.60
C LYS A 39 6.97 14.22 5.26
N GLU A 40 7.97 13.91 6.08
CA GLU A 40 8.74 12.67 5.90
C GLU A 40 7.85 11.42 6.09
N LEU A 41 7.02 11.39 7.14
CA LEU A 41 6.09 10.28 7.38
C LEU A 41 5.04 10.13 6.27
N GLU A 42 4.55 11.23 5.70
CA GLU A 42 3.64 11.24 4.54
C GLU A 42 4.31 10.61 3.32
N GLN A 43 5.58 10.93 3.05
CA GLN A 43 6.35 10.31 1.96
C GLN A 43 6.51 8.80 2.17
N TRP A 44 6.78 8.36 3.40
CA TRP A 44 6.87 6.93 3.72
C TRP A 44 5.53 6.21 3.54
N GLN A 45 4.42 6.87 3.89
CA GLN A 45 3.08 6.34 3.64
C GLN A 45 2.82 6.17 2.14
N GLN A 46 3.24 7.15 1.32
CA GLN A 46 3.12 7.07 -0.14
C GLN A 46 3.92 5.89 -0.71
N ILE A 47 5.18 5.72 -0.28
CA ILE A 47 6.01 4.57 -0.69
C ILE A 47 5.34 3.24 -0.34
N ALA A 48 4.78 3.12 0.87
CA ALA A 48 4.05 1.92 1.28
C ALA A 48 2.80 1.68 0.41
N ALA A 49 2.06 2.75 0.10
CA ALA A 49 0.88 2.67 -0.75
C ALA A 49 1.22 2.21 -2.18
N ASP A 50 2.30 2.73 -2.75
CA ASP A 50 2.76 2.35 -4.09
C ASP A 50 3.23 0.89 -4.13
N ALA A 51 3.97 0.43 -3.11
CA ALA A 51 4.38 -0.96 -2.99
C ALA A 51 3.18 -1.92 -2.89
N VAL A 52 2.18 -1.58 -2.07
CA VAL A 52 0.94 -2.35 -1.95
C VAL A 52 0.15 -2.35 -3.26
N LYS A 53 0.04 -1.19 -3.92
CA LYS A 53 -0.63 -1.08 -5.21
C LYS A 53 0.00 -2.01 -6.24
N GLN A 54 1.32 -2.01 -6.34
CA GLN A 54 2.06 -2.92 -7.22
C GLN A 54 1.78 -4.39 -6.88
N LEU A 55 1.75 -4.79 -5.61
CA LEU A 55 1.39 -6.15 -5.19
C LEU A 55 -0.02 -6.54 -5.66
N VAL A 56 -1.01 -5.66 -5.47
CA VAL A 56 -2.41 -5.91 -5.86
C VAL A 56 -2.57 -6.02 -7.38
N GLU A 57 -1.91 -5.15 -8.15
CA GLU A 57 -1.92 -5.19 -9.61
C GLU A 57 -1.35 -6.52 -10.14
N ASN A 58 -0.20 -6.95 -9.62
CA ASN A 58 0.44 -8.20 -10.01
C ASN A 58 -0.36 -9.44 -9.55
N LYS A 59 -1.00 -9.38 -8.38
CA LYS A 59 -1.95 -10.42 -7.96
C LYS A 59 -3.11 -10.55 -8.95
N SER A 60 -3.67 -9.44 -9.42
CA SER A 60 -4.77 -9.47 -10.40
C SER A 60 -4.32 -10.12 -11.72
N ILE A 61 -3.08 -9.91 -12.15
CA ILE A 61 -2.51 -10.57 -13.33
C ILE A 61 -2.44 -12.08 -13.12
N ALA A 62 -1.88 -12.53 -11.98
CA ALA A 62 -1.76 -13.95 -11.67
C ALA A 62 -3.14 -14.64 -11.52
N GLU A 63 -4.13 -13.94 -10.95
CA GLU A 63 -5.50 -14.44 -10.86
C GLU A 63 -6.14 -14.62 -12.23
N LYS A 64 -5.86 -13.72 -13.17
CA LYS A 64 -6.32 -13.82 -14.55
C LYS A 64 -5.71 -15.04 -15.25
N PHE A 65 -4.39 -15.21 -15.21
CA PHE A 65 -3.73 -16.40 -15.78
C PHE A 65 -4.29 -17.69 -15.19
N LYS A 66 -4.42 -17.77 -13.86
CA LYS A 66 -5.03 -18.93 -13.19
C LYS A 66 -6.41 -19.25 -13.76
N LYS A 67 -7.27 -18.23 -13.95
CA LYS A 67 -8.63 -18.39 -14.46
C LYS A 67 -8.65 -18.82 -15.93
N ASP A 68 -7.87 -18.16 -16.77
CA ASP A 68 -7.86 -18.38 -18.22
C ASP A 68 -7.32 -19.79 -18.53
N LEU A 69 -6.20 -20.18 -17.91
CA LEU A 69 -5.62 -21.52 -18.06
C LEU A 69 -6.55 -22.62 -17.53
N SER A 70 -7.21 -22.37 -16.40
CA SER A 70 -8.19 -23.32 -15.85
C SER A 70 -9.43 -23.50 -16.72
N THR A 71 -9.77 -22.50 -17.53
CA THR A 71 -10.90 -22.56 -18.47
C THR A 71 -10.49 -23.23 -19.76
N LEU A 72 -9.24 -23.02 -20.18
CA LEU A 72 -8.70 -23.57 -21.42
C LEU A 72 -8.50 -25.07 -21.35
N ASP A 73 -7.67 -25.54 -20.42
CA ASP A 73 -7.42 -26.96 -20.15
C ASP A 73 -6.72 -27.13 -18.79
N LYS A 74 -7.45 -27.63 -17.78
CA LYS A 74 -6.91 -27.77 -16.42
C LYS A 74 -5.78 -28.78 -16.30
N GLU A 75 -5.81 -29.83 -17.10
CA GLU A 75 -4.83 -30.90 -17.01
C GLU A 75 -3.56 -30.53 -17.77
N ALA A 76 -3.70 -29.92 -18.95
CA ALA A 76 -2.55 -29.48 -19.74
C ALA A 76 -1.75 -28.34 -19.07
N TYR A 77 -2.43 -27.44 -18.33
CA TYR A 77 -1.80 -26.27 -17.69
C TYR A 77 -1.68 -26.38 -16.16
N LYS A 78 -1.69 -27.61 -15.63
CA LYS A 78 -1.72 -27.85 -14.18
C LYS A 78 -0.58 -27.16 -13.42
N ASP A 79 0.62 -27.18 -13.97
CA ASP A 79 1.81 -26.60 -13.34
C ASP A 79 1.76 -25.08 -13.32
N GLN A 80 1.29 -24.44 -14.38
CA GLN A 80 1.16 -22.99 -14.46
C GLN A 80 -0.01 -22.46 -13.61
N ILE A 81 -1.10 -23.23 -13.52
CA ILE A 81 -2.18 -22.95 -12.56
C ILE A 81 -1.64 -23.03 -11.12
N LYS A 82 -0.79 -24.02 -10.82
CA LYS A 82 -0.14 -24.14 -9.51
C LYS A 82 0.80 -22.97 -9.24
N ALA A 83 1.69 -22.63 -10.16
CA ALA A 83 2.59 -21.48 -10.04
C ALA A 83 1.82 -20.18 -9.78
N SER A 84 0.66 -19.98 -10.45
CA SER A 84 -0.20 -18.82 -10.21
C SER A 84 -0.79 -18.82 -8.80
N LYS A 85 -1.22 -19.98 -8.28
CA LYS A 85 -1.72 -20.09 -6.90
C LYS A 85 -0.63 -19.76 -5.88
N ASP A 86 0.57 -20.28 -6.11
CA ASP A 86 1.71 -20.10 -5.20
C ASP A 86 2.14 -18.63 -5.16
N VAL A 87 2.26 -17.96 -6.32
CA VAL A 87 2.59 -16.53 -6.37
C VAL A 87 1.51 -15.64 -5.75
N ILE A 88 0.22 -15.95 -5.96
CA ILE A 88 -0.89 -15.25 -5.30
C ILE A 88 -0.81 -15.40 -3.78
N LYS A 89 -0.44 -16.59 -3.30
CA LYS A 89 -0.28 -16.85 -1.87
C LYS A 89 0.87 -16.02 -1.30
N SER A 90 2.04 -16.00 -1.95
CA SER A 90 3.18 -15.16 -1.54
C SER A 90 2.81 -13.67 -1.49
N ILE A 91 2.04 -13.17 -2.48
CA ILE A 91 1.55 -11.79 -2.47
C ILE A 91 0.62 -11.54 -1.28
N ASN A 92 -0.31 -12.45 -0.98
CA ASN A 92 -1.19 -12.31 0.18
C ASN A 92 -0.39 -12.29 1.50
N GLU A 93 0.63 -13.15 1.63
CA GLU A 93 1.51 -13.17 2.81
C GLU A 93 2.26 -11.84 2.97
N LEU A 94 2.68 -11.19 1.88
CA LEU A 94 3.26 -9.85 1.94
C LEU A 94 2.23 -8.79 2.34
N LEU A 95 1.03 -8.81 1.76
CA LEU A 95 -0.06 -7.90 2.12
C LEU A 95 -0.45 -8.02 3.60
N ASP A 96 -0.47 -9.24 4.13
CA ASP A 96 -0.72 -9.52 5.54
C ASP A 96 0.34 -8.88 6.46
N ILE A 97 1.59 -8.70 6.01
CA ILE A 97 2.61 -7.98 6.80
C ILE A 97 2.27 -6.48 6.88
N TYR A 98 1.78 -5.88 5.79
CA TYR A 98 1.40 -4.46 5.77
C TYR A 98 0.16 -4.17 6.62
N PHE A 99 -0.89 -4.98 6.45
CA PHE A 99 -2.23 -4.71 7.00
C PHE A 99 -2.56 -5.54 8.25
N GLY A 100 -1.82 -6.61 8.48
CA GLY A 100 -2.22 -7.68 9.39
C GLY A 100 -3.08 -8.71 8.65
N LYS A 101 -3.06 -9.95 9.15
CA LYS A 101 -3.93 -11.01 8.64
C LYS A 101 -5.39 -10.66 8.84
N GLN A 102 -6.22 -11.05 7.88
CA GLN A 102 -7.67 -11.01 8.03
C GLN A 102 -8.09 -11.75 9.31
N ASP A 103 -8.92 -11.11 10.13
CA ASP A 103 -9.44 -11.67 11.38
C ASP A 103 -10.93 -12.02 11.20
N ASP A 104 -11.23 -13.31 11.09
CA ASP A 104 -12.62 -13.81 10.93
C ASP A 104 -13.35 -14.00 12.27
N ARG A 105 -12.71 -13.67 13.39
CA ARG A 105 -13.32 -13.80 14.72
C ARG A 105 -14.38 -12.72 14.93
N GLN A 106 -15.50 -13.10 15.54
CA GLN A 106 -16.55 -12.16 15.92
C GLN A 106 -16.21 -11.44 17.23
N GLY A 107 -16.53 -10.14 17.33
CA GLY A 107 -16.32 -9.30 18.52
C GLY A 107 -15.08 -8.40 18.44
N ILE A 108 -14.80 -7.63 19.50
CA ILE A 108 -13.59 -6.80 19.60
C ILE A 108 -12.41 -7.72 19.88
N THR A 109 -11.61 -8.00 18.84
CA THR A 109 -10.40 -8.81 18.96
C THR A 109 -9.15 -7.95 18.89
N ARG A 110 -8.14 -8.34 19.66
CA ARG A 110 -6.83 -7.69 19.61
C ARG A 110 -5.93 -8.50 18.70
N ASN A 111 -5.44 -7.88 17.62
CA ASN A 111 -4.29 -8.43 16.90
C ASN A 111 -3.03 -8.15 17.73
N ARG A 112 -2.24 -9.18 18.02
CA ARG A 112 -1.02 -9.06 18.83
C ARG A 112 0.15 -8.52 18.02
N GLU A 113 0.10 -8.70 16.69
CA GLU A 113 1.14 -8.25 15.79
C GLU A 113 0.92 -6.78 15.43
N VAL A 114 1.98 -5.97 15.59
CA VAL A 114 1.95 -4.56 15.23
C VAL A 114 2.54 -4.38 13.84
N THR A 115 1.71 -3.94 12.90
CA THR A 115 2.09 -3.82 11.49
C THR A 115 2.96 -2.57 11.24
N PRO A 116 3.71 -2.51 10.13
CA PRO A 116 4.46 -1.31 9.74
C PRO A 116 3.56 -0.07 9.61
N LEU A 117 2.36 -0.23 9.04
CA LEU A 117 1.40 0.87 8.88
C LEU A 117 0.84 1.36 10.22
N GLN A 118 0.62 0.46 11.18
CA GLN A 118 0.22 0.85 12.54
C GLN A 118 1.33 1.64 13.24
N ARG A 119 2.60 1.24 13.07
CA ARG A 119 3.75 2.00 13.62
C ARG A 119 3.87 3.38 12.98
N LEU A 120 3.67 3.46 11.67
CA LEU A 120 3.69 4.71 10.93
C LEU A 120 2.59 5.67 11.41
N GLY A 121 1.36 5.17 11.54
CA GLY A 121 0.24 5.95 12.07
C GLY A 121 0.45 6.40 13.52
N LEU A 122 1.03 5.53 14.36
CA LEU A 122 1.37 5.89 15.75
C LEU A 122 2.44 6.99 15.80
N ALA A 123 3.49 6.89 14.99
CA ALA A 123 4.51 7.92 14.88
C ALA A 123 3.90 9.25 14.43
N GLY A 124 3.09 9.23 13.37
CA GLY A 124 2.40 10.43 12.87
C GLY A 124 1.49 11.07 13.92
N ASN A 125 0.76 10.26 14.68
CA ASN A 125 -0.10 10.77 15.76
C ASN A 125 0.72 11.47 16.85
N TYR A 126 1.80 10.87 17.33
CA TYR A 126 2.65 11.49 18.37
C TYR A 126 3.31 12.77 17.87
N VAL A 127 3.89 12.74 16.66
CA VAL A 127 4.51 13.91 16.04
C VAL A 127 3.49 15.05 15.90
N SER A 128 2.28 14.76 15.39
CA SER A 128 1.24 15.78 15.18
C SER A 128 0.74 16.44 16.46
N ASN A 129 0.81 15.74 17.60
CA ASN A 129 0.36 16.24 18.89
C ASN A 129 1.48 16.91 19.70
N SER A 130 2.72 16.91 19.20
CA SER A 130 3.82 17.50 19.95
C SER A 130 3.80 19.03 19.88
N GLN A 131 3.65 19.65 21.04
CA GLN A 131 3.73 21.11 21.20
C GLN A 131 5.17 21.59 21.45
N ASN A 132 6.05 20.68 21.86
CA ASN A 132 7.42 21.00 22.30
C ASN A 132 8.49 20.64 21.26
N GLY A 133 8.09 20.34 20.01
CA GLY A 133 9.00 19.79 18.99
C GLY A 133 9.21 18.28 19.18
N LEU A 134 10.13 17.68 18.43
CA LEU A 134 10.40 16.25 18.57
C LEU A 134 11.15 15.95 19.86
N THR A 135 10.60 15.06 20.68
CA THR A 135 11.29 14.53 21.85
C THR A 135 11.87 13.15 21.56
N SER A 136 12.49 12.53 22.57
CA SER A 136 13.00 11.16 22.47
C SER A 136 11.87 10.16 22.16
N THR A 137 10.63 10.43 22.57
CA THR A 137 9.48 9.58 22.29
C THR A 137 9.14 9.57 20.82
N GLU A 138 8.89 10.74 20.20
CA GLU A 138 8.58 10.84 18.77
C GLU A 138 9.72 10.25 17.93
N THR A 139 10.96 10.60 18.25
CA THR A 139 12.15 10.09 17.56
C THR A 139 12.23 8.56 17.60
N THR A 140 11.94 7.95 18.75
CA THR A 140 11.93 6.49 18.90
C THR A 140 10.81 5.85 18.07
N LEU A 141 9.61 6.45 18.06
CA LEU A 141 8.47 5.94 17.28
C LEU A 141 8.72 6.04 15.77
N ILE A 142 9.28 7.16 15.30
CA ILE A 142 9.71 7.36 13.90
C ILE A 142 10.71 6.27 13.51
N ASN A 143 11.73 6.02 14.34
CA ASN A 143 12.73 4.97 14.08
C ASN A 143 12.12 3.56 14.02
N HIS A 144 11.17 3.26 14.90
CA HIS A 144 10.43 1.99 14.84
C HIS A 144 9.61 1.85 13.57
N ALA A 145 8.94 2.92 13.12
CA ALA A 145 8.18 2.94 11.88
C ALA A 145 9.12 2.74 10.67
N LYS A 146 10.22 3.50 10.61
CA LYS A 146 11.24 3.42 9.56
C LYS A 146 11.81 2.02 9.41
N LYS A 147 12.22 1.41 10.54
CA LYS A 147 12.76 0.05 10.55
C LYS A 147 11.73 -0.96 10.03
N ALA A 148 10.52 -0.95 10.59
CA ALA A 148 9.48 -1.90 10.21
C ALA A 148 9.08 -1.76 8.73
N LEU A 149 9.03 -0.52 8.22
CA LEU A 149 8.72 -0.25 6.82
C LEU A 149 9.85 -0.72 5.89
N ASN A 150 11.12 -0.44 6.23
CA ASN A 150 12.26 -0.93 5.45
C ASN A 150 12.32 -2.46 5.41
N ASP A 151 12.02 -3.13 6.52
CA ASP A 151 12.01 -4.60 6.60
C ASP A 151 10.97 -5.20 5.63
N VAL A 152 9.75 -4.64 5.56
CA VAL A 152 8.72 -5.14 4.64
C VAL A 152 8.98 -4.74 3.18
N LEU A 153 9.53 -3.55 2.93
CA LEU A 153 9.91 -3.11 1.58
C LEU A 153 11.04 -3.98 1.02
N THR A 154 12.02 -4.37 1.85
CA THR A 154 13.07 -5.31 1.45
C THR A 154 12.49 -6.64 1.02
N LYS A 155 11.59 -7.23 1.82
CA LYS A 155 10.89 -8.47 1.45
C LYS A 155 10.09 -8.34 0.16
N THR A 156 9.40 -7.21 0.00
CA THR A 156 8.61 -6.91 -1.21
C THR A 156 9.50 -6.84 -2.45
N ASN A 157 10.64 -6.15 -2.36
CA ASN A 157 11.60 -6.03 -3.46
C ASN A 157 12.25 -7.38 -3.79
N THR A 158 12.63 -8.18 -2.79
CA THR A 158 13.14 -9.54 -3.00
C THR A 158 12.12 -10.40 -3.73
N PHE A 159 10.86 -10.40 -3.29
CA PHE A 159 9.79 -11.11 -3.99
C PHE A 159 9.66 -10.69 -5.45
N PHE A 160 9.72 -9.39 -5.76
CA PHE A 160 9.61 -8.93 -7.14
C PHE A 160 10.82 -9.31 -8.00
N ASN A 161 12.03 -9.24 -7.44
CA ASN A 161 13.27 -9.56 -8.14
C ASN A 161 13.48 -11.06 -8.36
N GLU A 162 12.90 -11.90 -7.51
CA GLU A 162 13.10 -13.35 -7.53
C GLU A 162 11.81 -14.07 -7.95
N ASP A 163 10.89 -14.29 -7.01
CA ASP A 163 9.69 -15.11 -7.20
C ASP A 163 8.80 -14.62 -8.34
N TRP A 164 8.51 -13.30 -8.38
CA TRP A 164 7.68 -12.71 -9.43
C TRP A 164 8.38 -12.74 -10.78
N SER A 165 9.69 -12.47 -10.83
CA SER A 165 10.45 -12.52 -12.08
C SER A 165 10.43 -13.93 -12.68
N ALA A 166 10.66 -14.97 -11.86
CA ALA A 166 10.61 -16.36 -12.30
C ALA A 166 9.21 -16.77 -12.79
N TYR A 167 8.17 -16.31 -12.08
CA TYR A 167 6.78 -16.51 -12.49
C TYR A 167 6.46 -15.83 -13.82
N HIS A 168 6.86 -14.56 -13.95
CA HIS A 168 6.67 -13.76 -15.16
C HIS A 168 7.29 -14.45 -16.37
N ASP A 169 8.54 -14.91 -16.27
CA ASP A 169 9.24 -15.54 -17.38
C ASP A 169 8.57 -16.86 -17.80
N THR A 170 8.12 -17.66 -16.82
CA THR A 170 7.36 -18.89 -17.07
C THR A 170 6.04 -18.61 -17.81
N MET A 171 5.35 -17.53 -17.47
CA MET A 171 4.05 -17.19 -18.06
C MET A 171 4.17 -16.49 -19.41
N LYS A 172 5.24 -15.73 -19.63
CA LYS A 172 5.48 -14.98 -20.87
C LYS A 172 5.64 -15.90 -22.08
N ASP A 173 6.27 -17.05 -21.91
CA ASP A 173 6.54 -18.00 -22.99
C ASP A 173 5.35 -18.93 -23.30
N LEU A 174 4.24 -18.75 -22.58
CA LEU A 174 3.09 -19.65 -22.67
C LEU A 174 2.21 -19.33 -23.89
N GLN A 175 2.14 -20.29 -24.81
CA GLN A 175 1.23 -20.21 -25.96
C GLN A 175 -0.15 -20.75 -25.60
N MET A 176 -1.13 -19.85 -25.46
CA MET A 176 -2.54 -20.20 -25.24
C MET A 176 -3.28 -20.28 -26.58
N ASN A 177 -3.81 -21.45 -26.94
CA ASN A 177 -4.69 -21.60 -28.11
C ASN A 177 -6.14 -21.86 -27.68
N PRO A 178 -7.05 -20.88 -27.79
CA PRO A 178 -8.44 -21.03 -27.34
C PRO A 178 -9.32 -21.86 -28.28
N PHE A 179 -8.85 -22.21 -29.48
CA PHE A 179 -9.67 -22.88 -30.48
C PHE A 179 -9.67 -24.40 -30.33
N LYS A 180 -10.87 -24.98 -30.19
CA LYS A 180 -11.07 -26.43 -30.24
C LYS A 180 -11.25 -26.90 -31.69
N VAL A 181 -10.87 -28.15 -31.94
CA VAL A 181 -11.13 -28.79 -33.24
C VAL A 181 -12.63 -28.80 -33.53
N VAL A 182 -13.02 -28.23 -34.66
CA VAL A 182 -14.43 -28.17 -35.11
C VAL A 182 -14.82 -29.48 -35.80
N LYS A 183 -16.01 -29.99 -35.50
CA LYS A 183 -16.57 -31.18 -36.15
C LYS A 183 -17.56 -30.76 -37.25
N SER A 184 -17.49 -31.42 -38.40
CA SER A 184 -18.49 -31.29 -39.46
C SER A 184 -19.62 -32.28 -39.21
N PHE A 185 -20.86 -31.84 -39.35
CA PHE A 185 -22.05 -32.66 -39.17
C PHE A 185 -22.79 -32.78 -40.50
N LYS A 186 -23.21 -33.99 -40.87
CA LYS A 186 -24.02 -34.27 -42.06
C LYS A 186 -25.23 -35.09 -41.62
N VAL A 187 -26.35 -34.88 -42.31
CA VAL A 187 -27.56 -35.72 -42.19
C VAL A 187 -27.57 -36.61 -43.43
N ASP A 188 -27.71 -37.92 -43.24
CA ASP A 188 -27.85 -38.91 -44.32
C ASP A 188 -29.18 -38.75 -45.06
#